data_AF-A0A2N0LUU7-F1
#
_entry.id   AF-A0A2N0LUU7-F1
#
_cell.length_a   1.000
_cell.length_b   1.000
_cell.length_c   1.000
_cell.angle_alpha   90.00
_cell.angle_beta   90.00
_cell.angle_gamma   90.00
#
_symmetry.space_group_name_H-M   'P 1'
#
loop_
_entity.id
_entity.type
_entity.pdbx_description
1 polymer ?
#
loop_
_entity_poly.entity_id
_entity_poly.type
_entity_poly.pdbx_seq_one_letter_code
_entity_poly.pdbx_strand_id
1 'polypeptide(L)' 'MVKYARCNALLSLALDESGQACRYMSKADTEDAVLEDMSNHMTSVHQVDPGELVLNIRASTKTTRK' A
#
# COMPACT_ATOMS: atom_id res chain seq x y z
N MET A 1 -6.96 -9.92 -13.84
CA MET A 1 -6.44 -10.39 -12.53
C MET A 1 -6.14 -9.12 -11.75
N VAL A 2 -6.57 -9.00 -10.50
CA VAL A 2 -6.37 -7.78 -9.72
C VAL A 2 -4.99 -7.83 -9.05
N LYS A 3 -4.23 -6.75 -9.15
CA LYS A 3 -3.01 -6.54 -8.38
C LYS A 3 -3.35 -5.85 -7.07
N TYR A 4 -2.63 -6.17 -5.99
CA TYR A 4 -2.88 -5.58 -4.68
C TYR A 4 -1.62 -5.52 -3.82
N ALA A 5 -1.57 -4.51 -2.94
CA ALA A 5 -0.56 -4.37 -1.89
C ALA A 5 -1.25 -4.00 -0.57
N ARG A 6 -0.72 -4.49 0.57
CA ARG A 6 -1.25 -4.17 1.90
C ARG A 6 -0.32 -3.19 2.60
N CYS A 7 -0.87 -2.16 3.21
CA CYS A 7 -0.06 -1.16 3.92
C CYS A 7 0.77 -1.81 5.05
N ASN A 8 0.19 -2.76 5.78
CA ASN A 8 0.89 -3.47 6.86
C ASN A 8 2.04 -4.38 6.39
N ALA A 9 2.15 -4.66 5.08
CA ALA A 9 3.32 -5.33 4.52
C ALA A 9 4.52 -4.39 4.35
N LEU A 10 4.29 -3.07 4.42
CA LEU A 10 5.28 -2.00 4.26
C LEU A 10 5.57 -1.32 5.58
N LEU A 11 4.52 -0.87 6.27
CA LEU A 11 4.59 -0.19 7.56
C LEU A 11 3.96 -1.10 8.62
N SER A 12 4.78 -1.98 9.18
CA SER A 12 4.35 -2.85 10.28
C SER A 12 3.91 -2.01 11.47
N LEU A 13 2.76 -2.36 12.07
CA LEU A 13 2.15 -1.67 13.22
C LEU A 13 1.65 -0.24 12.96
N ALA A 14 1.60 0.22 11.71
CA ALA A 14 0.98 1.51 11.40
C ALA A 14 -0.48 1.54 11.87
N LEU A 15 -0.88 2.66 12.46
CA LEU A 15 -2.27 2.89 12.88
C LEU A 15 -3.00 3.71 11.83
N ASP A 16 -4.27 3.40 11.60
CA ASP A 16 -5.16 4.21 10.79
C ASP A 16 -5.62 5.48 11.52
N GLU A 17 -6.42 6.30 10.84
CA GLU A 17 -6.96 7.57 11.37
C GLU A 17 -7.82 7.38 12.63
N SER A 18 -8.33 6.17 12.88
CA SER A 18 -9.11 5.83 14.08
C SER A 18 -8.24 5.25 15.21
N GLY A 19 -6.92 5.20 15.03
CA GLY A 19 -5.98 4.62 16.00
C GLY A 19 -6.00 3.09 16.03
N GLN A 20 -6.60 2.42 15.04
CA GLN A 20 -6.61 0.97 14.93
C GLN A 20 -5.48 0.50 14.01
N ALA A 21 -5.10 -0.78 14.09
CA ALA A 21 -4.08 -1.34 13.20
C ALA A 21 -4.50 -1.17 11.72
N CYS A 22 -3.66 -0.52 10.92
CA CYS A 22 -3.95 -0.21 9.53
C CYS A 22 -4.13 -1.48 8.71
N ARG A 23 -5.32 -1.62 8.10
CA ARG A 23 -5.70 -2.75 7.23
C ARG A 23 -5.86 -2.33 5.77
N TYR A 24 -5.38 -1.15 5.40
CA TYR A 24 -5.51 -0.63 4.05
C TYR A 24 -4.90 -1.58 3.02
N MET A 25 -5.61 -1.76 1.92
CA MET A 25 -5.20 -2.61 0.80
C MET A 25 -5.49 -1.89 -0.51
N SER A 26 -4.43 -1.46 -1.17
CA SER A 26 -4.52 -0.96 -2.53
C SER A 26 -4.84 -2.09 -3.49
N LYS A 27 -5.73 -1.85 -4.46
CA LYS A 27 -6.14 -2.81 -5.48
C LYS A 27 -6.33 -2.11 -6.82
N ALA A 28 -5.66 -2.58 -7.86
CA ALA A 28 -5.81 -2.05 -9.21
C ALA A 28 -5.46 -3.10 -10.28
N ASP A 29 -5.74 -2.77 -11.55
CA ASP A 29 -5.42 -3.65 -12.67
C ASP A 29 -3.92 -3.62 -13.03
N THR A 30 -3.24 -2.52 -12.72
CA THR A 30 -1.81 -2.32 -13.00
C THR A 30 -1.01 -2.13 -11.72
N GLU A 31 0.30 -2.37 -11.80
CA GLU A 31 1.19 -2.19 -10.65
C GLU A 31 1.43 -0.72 -10.35
N ASP A 32 1.50 0.11 -11.38
CA ASP A 32 1.66 1.56 -11.24
C ASP A 32 0.45 2.19 -10.56
N ALA A 33 -0.77 1.70 -10.83
CA ALA A 33 -1.96 2.16 -10.13
C ALA A 33 -1.99 1.69 -8.66
N VAL A 34 -1.47 0.50 -8.35
CA VAL A 34 -1.27 0.07 -6.94
C VAL A 34 -0.24 0.96 -6.24
N LEU A 35 0.84 1.31 -6.94
CA LEU A 35 1.89 2.18 -6.42
C LEU A 35 1.35 3.57 -6.11
N GLU A 36 0.63 4.19 -7.05
CA GLU A 36 0.04 5.52 -6.89
C GLU A 36 -0.91 5.55 -5.69
N ASP A 37 -1.85 4.60 -5.63
CA ASP A 37 -2.84 4.55 -4.56
C ASP A 37 -2.22 4.27 -3.18
N MET A 38 -1.26 3.34 -3.08
CA MET A 38 -0.54 3.10 -1.82
C MET A 38 0.30 4.31 -1.40
N SER A 39 0.96 4.99 -2.35
CA SER A 39 1.74 6.20 -2.09
C SER A 39 0.87 7.32 -1.52
N ASN A 40 -0.33 7.50 -2.10
CA ASN A 40 -1.31 8.46 -1.62
C ASN A 40 -1.77 8.12 -0.20
N HIS A 41 -2.09 6.86 0.08
CA HIS A 41 -2.49 6.42 1.42
C HIS A 41 -1.39 6.64 2.47
N MET A 42 -0.15 6.30 2.15
CA MET A 42 0.99 6.47 3.07
C MET A 42 1.24 7.95 3.40
N THR A 43 1.07 8.82 2.42
CA THR A 43 1.20 10.27 2.62
C THR A 43 0.04 10.82 3.46
N SER A 44 -1.20 10.45 3.13
CA SER A 44 -2.39 11.04 3.77
C SER A 44 -2.63 10.53 5.19
N VAL A 45 -2.44 9.23 5.43
CA VAL A 45 -2.76 8.59 6.72
C VAL A 45 -1.54 8.50 7.63
N HIS A 46 -0.36 8.23 7.07
CA HIS A 46 0.84 7.98 7.87
C HIS A 46 1.88 9.10 7.80
N GLN A 47 1.67 10.11 6.95
CA GLN A 47 2.64 11.21 6.70
C GLN A 47 4.03 10.68 6.33
N VAL A 48 4.08 9.51 5.67
CA VAL A 48 5.31 8.88 5.21
C VAL A 48 5.52 9.23 3.74
N ASP A 49 6.70 9.73 3.41
CA ASP A 49 7.13 9.93 2.03
C ASP A 49 7.33 8.55 1.35
N PRO A 50 6.59 8.24 0.28
CA PRO A 50 6.70 6.98 -0.44
C PRO A 50 7.98 6.86 -1.28
N GLY A 51 8.77 7.92 -1.46
CA GLY A 51 9.95 7.94 -2.35
C GLY A 51 10.93 6.78 -2.15
N GLU A 52 11.35 6.54 -0.91
CA GLU A 52 12.24 5.42 -0.54
C GLU A 52 11.54 4.05 -0.51
N LEU A 53 10.20 4.04 -0.59
CA LEU A 53 9.37 2.85 -0.43
C LEU A 53 8.74 2.37 -1.75
N VAL A 54 8.96 3.08 -2.87
CA VAL A 54 8.47 2.70 -4.21
C VAL A 54 8.84 1.26 -4.57
N LEU A 55 10.11 0.89 -4.40
CA LEU A 55 10.58 -0.47 -4.70
C LEU A 55 9.94 -1.51 -3.78
N ASN A 56 9.71 -1.16 -2.52
CA ASN A 56 9.06 -2.04 -1.54
C ASN A 56 7.58 -2.25 -1.89
N ILE A 57 6.87 -1.19 -2.31
CA ILE A 57 5.47 -1.28 -2.75
C ILE A 57 5.36 -2.24 -3.93
N ARG A 58 6.21 -2.07 -4.95
CA ARG A 58 6.27 -2.96 -6.12
C ARG A 58 6.58 -4.40 -5.71
N ALA A 59 7.61 -4.63 -4.90
CA ALA A 59 7.99 -5.96 -4.42
C ALA A 59 6.90 -6.63 -3.58
N SER A 60 6.11 -5.85 -2.84
CA SER A 60 5.00 -6.34 -2.02
C SER A 60 3.71 -6.58 -2.82
N THR A 61 3.63 -6.08 -4.06
CA THR A 61 2.44 -6.19 -4.90
C THR A 61 2.25 -7.63 -5.37
N LYS A 62 1.04 -8.15 -5.17
CA LYS A 62 0.66 -9.52 -5.51
C LYS A 62 -0.49 -9.51 -6.51
N THR A 63 -0.60 -10.57 -7.29
CA THR A 63 -1.70 -10.77 -8.26
C THR A 63 -2.66 -11.83 -7.75
N THR A 64 -3.97 -11.54 -7.74
CA THR A 64 -5.00 -12.54 -7.41
C THR A 64 -5.00 -13.65 -8.47
N ARG A 65 -4.95 -14.92 -8.04
CA ARG A 65 -5.14 -16.06 -8.97
C ARG A 65 -6.62 -16.13 -9.39
N LYS A 66 -6.86 -16.59 -10.63
CA LYS A 66 -8.20 -16.91 -11.13
C LYS A 66 -8.79 -18.08 -10.37
#